data_AF-A0A9X3PSM9-F1
#
_entry.id   AF-A0A9X3PSM9-F1
#
_cell.length_a   1.000
_cell.length_b   1.000
_cell.length_c   1.000
_cell.angle_alpha   90.00
_cell.angle_beta   90.00
_cell.angle_gamma   90.00
#
_symmetry.space_group_name_H-M   'P 1'
#
loop_
_entity.id
_entity.type
_entity.pdbx_description
1 polymer ?
#
loop_
_entity_poly.entity_id
_entity_poly.type
_entity_poly.pdbx_seq_one_letter_code
_entity_poly.pdbx_strand_id
1 'polypeptide(L)'
;MIFLLAAAFVVLLIAQLPSPRDRNPPVPDTVDHRAVTSEHDCLRCHAAGERRALSSRHPARQDCFRCHREPQAVGMNLGEDVWSHQSVQIGSG
;
A
#
# COMPACT_ATOMS: atom_id res chain seq x y z
N MET A 1 15.27 16.89 -28.64
CA MET A 1 15.34 17.50 -27.29
C MET A 1 13.95 17.85 -26.75
N ILE A 2 13.19 18.77 -27.37
CA ILE A 2 11.85 19.19 -26.89
C ILE A 2 10.87 18.03 -26.68
N PHE A 3 10.79 17.08 -27.61
CA PHE A 3 9.93 15.89 -27.46
C PHE A 3 10.28 15.05 -26.23
N LEU A 4 11.57 14.85 -25.94
CA LEU A 4 12.03 14.09 -24.78
C LEU A 4 11.70 14.81 -23.47
N LEU A 5 11.84 16.13 -23.44
CA LEU A 5 11.47 16.96 -22.28
C LEU A 5 9.96 16.91 -22.04
N ALA A 6 9.16 17.02 -23.09
CA ALA A 6 7.70 16.91 -23.00
C ALA A 6 7.26 15.52 -22.51
N ALA A 7 7.87 14.45 -23.03
CA ALA A 7 7.60 13.08 -22.59
C ALA A 7 7.97 12.88 -21.11
N ALA A 8 9.15 13.36 -20.68
CA ALA A 8 9.59 13.28 -19.28
C ALA A 8 8.64 14.05 -18.35
N PHE A 9 8.20 15.24 -18.77
CA PHE A 9 7.24 16.05 -18.00
C PHE A 9 5.89 15.34 -17.84
N VAL A 10 5.36 14.75 -18.91
CA VAL A 10 4.10 13.98 -18.85
C VAL A 10 4.23 12.77 -17.93
N VAL A 11 5.34 12.03 -17.99
CA VAL A 11 5.58 10.88 -17.09
C VAL A 11 5.63 11.33 -15.63
N LEU A 12 6.33 12.43 -15.34
CA LEU A 12 6.35 13.03 -13.99
C LEU A 12 4.95 13.40 -13.51
N LEU A 13 4.14 14.08 -14.33
CA LEU A 13 2.77 14.44 -13.96
C LEU A 13 1.89 13.20 -13.69
N ILE A 14 1.98 12.17 -14.54
CA ILE A 14 1.20 10.93 -14.37
C ILE A 14 1.65 10.18 -13.11
N ALA A 15 2.95 10.17 -12.82
CA ALA A 15 3.49 9.52 -11.62
C ALA A 15 2.99 10.16 -10.32
N GLN A 16 2.63 11.44 -10.34
CA GLN A 16 2.05 12.15 -9.19
C GLN A 16 0.54 11.91 -9.02
N LEU A 17 -0.13 11.25 -9.97
CA LEU A 17 -1.54 10.88 -9.79
C LEU A 17 -1.63 9.80 -8.71
N PRO A 18 -2.58 9.93 -7.76
CA PRO A 18 -2.77 8.92 -6.73
C PRO A 18 -3.05 7.57 -7.39
N SER A 19 -2.31 6.55 -6.98
CA SER A 19 -2.49 5.21 -7.49
C SER A 19 -3.95 4.78 -7.27
N PRO A 20 -4.62 4.16 -8.26
CA PRO A 20 -5.98 3.66 -8.08
C PRO A 20 -6.15 2.74 -6.86
N ARG A 21 -5.06 2.07 -6.43
CA ARG A 21 -5.01 1.23 -5.23
C ARG A 21 -5.31 2.02 -3.95
N ASP A 22 -5.00 3.31 -3.93
CA ASP A 22 -5.04 4.16 -2.74
C ASP A 22 -6.46 4.62 -2.40
N ARG A 23 -7.40 4.42 -3.34
CA ARG A 23 -8.83 4.71 -3.15
C ARG A 23 -9.60 3.54 -2.56
N ASN A 24 -8.99 2.36 -2.46
CA ASN A 24 -9.63 1.19 -1.88
C ASN A 24 -9.54 1.26 -0.34
N PRO A 25 -10.55 0.76 0.38
CA PRO A 25 -10.50 0.75 1.83
C PRO A 25 -9.32 -0.11 2.32
N PRO A 26 -8.49 0.39 3.25
CA PRO A 26 -7.43 -0.42 3.86
C PRO A 26 -8.03 -1.54 4.72
N VAL A 27 -7.28 -2.62 4.91
CA VAL A 27 -7.68 -3.66 5.86
C VAL A 27 -7.55 -3.10 7.28
N PRO A 28 -8.61 -3.20 8.12
CA PRO A 28 -8.56 -2.70 9.48
C PRO A 28 -7.48 -3.38 10.32
N ASP A 29 -6.82 -2.61 11.18
CA ASP A 29 -5.81 -3.14 12.09
C ASP A 29 -6.45 -3.67 13.39
N THR A 30 -7.19 -4.78 13.28
CA THR A 30 -7.81 -5.46 14.43
C THR A 30 -7.22 -6.85 14.63
N VAL A 31 -7.39 -7.41 15.83
CA VAL A 31 -6.92 -8.76 16.19
C VAL A 31 -7.39 -9.81 15.16
N ASP A 32 -8.65 -9.74 14.74
CA ASP A 32 -9.21 -10.65 13.75
C ASP A 32 -8.48 -10.59 12.39
N HIS A 33 -8.10 -9.39 11.94
CA HIS A 33 -7.40 -9.20 10.66
C HIS A 33 -5.91 -9.51 10.75
N ARG A 34 -5.28 -9.29 11.91
CA ARG A 34 -3.88 -9.67 12.17
C ARG A 34 -3.69 -11.19 12.24
N ALA A 35 -4.74 -11.93 12.58
CA ALA A 35 -4.71 -13.40 12.66
C ALA A 35 -4.92 -14.10 11.30
N VAL A 36 -5.26 -13.36 10.25
CA VAL A 36 -5.41 -13.90 8.90
C VAL A 36 -4.04 -14.22 8.32
N THR A 37 -3.87 -15.45 7.82
CA THR A 37 -2.60 -15.92 7.23
C THR A 37 -2.71 -16.19 5.73
N SER A 38 -3.92 -16.16 5.19
CA SER A 38 -4.22 -16.41 3.78
C SER A 38 -5.38 -15.55 3.31
N GLU A 39 -5.35 -15.08 2.06
CA GLU A 39 -6.46 -14.33 1.44
C GLU A 39 -7.79 -15.10 1.45
N HIS A 40 -7.73 -16.43 1.48
CA HIS A 40 -8.94 -17.26 1.59
C HIS A 40 -9.67 -17.08 2.94
N ASP A 41 -8.94 -16.78 4.02
CA ASP A 41 -9.54 -16.59 5.34
C ASP A 41 -10.43 -15.33 5.40
N CYS A 42 -10.16 -14.34 4.54
CA CYS A 42 -10.99 -13.13 4.39
C CYS A 42 -12.45 -13.49 4.08
N LEU A 43 -12.67 -14.56 3.30
CA LEU A 43 -13.99 -14.98 2.86
C LEU A 43 -14.86 -15.54 4.00
N ARG A 44 -14.28 -15.87 5.16
CA ARG A 44 -15.06 -16.30 6.34
C ARG A 44 -16.06 -15.24 6.83
N CYS A 45 -15.80 -13.96 6.54
CA CYS A 45 -16.71 -12.86 6.88
C CYS A 45 -17.09 -11.98 5.68
N HIS A 46 -16.32 -12.03 4.60
CA HIS A 46 -16.54 -11.24 3.39
C HIS A 46 -17.20 -12.01 2.24
N ALA A 47 -17.54 -13.29 2.40
CA ALA A 47 -18.32 -14.04 1.42
C ALA A 47 -19.75 -13.48 1.25
N ALA A 48 -20.40 -13.86 0.15
CA ALA A 48 -21.79 -13.53 -0.10
C ALA A 48 -22.69 -14.10 1.00
N GLY A 49 -23.56 -13.28 1.57
CA GLY A 49 -24.48 -13.68 2.65
C GLY A 49 -23.93 -13.48 4.06
N GLU A 50 -22.65 -13.13 4.21
CA GLU A 50 -22.06 -12.82 5.52
C GLU A 50 -22.33 -11.38 5.97
N ARG A 51 -22.18 -11.12 7.27
CA ARG A 51 -22.47 -9.80 7.88
C ARG A 51 -21.64 -8.66 7.29
N ARG A 52 -20.45 -8.96 6.75
CA ARG A 52 -19.56 -7.99 6.10
C ARG A 52 -19.26 -8.41 4.66
N ALA A 53 -20.24 -8.97 3.95
CA ALA A 53 -20.09 -9.38 2.56
C ALA A 53 -19.47 -8.27 1.68
N LEU A 54 -18.67 -8.69 0.70
CA LEU A 54 -18.17 -7.81 -0.35
C LEU A 54 -19.33 -7.11 -1.07
N SER A 55 -19.11 -5.85 -1.46
CA SER A 55 -20.11 -5.10 -2.23
C SER A 55 -20.42 -5.79 -3.55
N SER A 56 -21.62 -5.59 -4.09
CA SER A 56 -22.03 -6.12 -5.40
C SER A 56 -21.17 -5.63 -6.58
N ARG A 57 -20.39 -4.56 -6.39
CA ARG A 57 -19.45 -4.01 -7.39
C ARG A 57 -18.04 -4.58 -7.25
N HIS A 58 -17.79 -5.44 -6.25
CA HIS A 58 -16.46 -6.02 -6.07
C HIS A 58 -16.17 -6.99 -7.23
N PRO A 59 -14.97 -6.93 -7.85
CA PRO A 59 -14.61 -7.86 -8.91
C PRO A 59 -14.59 -9.31 -8.39
N ALA A 60 -14.94 -10.26 -9.25
CA ALA A 60 -14.98 -11.69 -8.91
C ALA A 60 -13.57 -12.31 -8.90
N ARG A 61 -12.74 -11.89 -7.95
CA ARG A 61 -11.34 -12.29 -7.78
C ARG A 61 -10.99 -12.41 -6.30
N GLN A 62 -10.03 -13.29 -5.99
CA GLN A 62 -9.69 -13.67 -4.61
C GLN A 62 -8.30 -13.17 -4.19
N ASP A 63 -7.61 -12.41 -5.03
CA ASP A 63 -6.36 -11.71 -4.71
C ASP A 63 -6.67 -10.33 -4.08
N CYS A 64 -7.11 -10.41 -2.82
CA CYS A 64 -7.57 -9.29 -1.99
C CYS A 64 -6.51 -8.18 -1.87
N PHE A 65 -5.25 -8.56 -1.60
CA PHE A 65 -4.20 -7.59 -1.25
C PHE A 65 -3.64 -6.84 -2.44
N ARG A 66 -3.94 -7.26 -3.68
CA ARG A 66 -3.59 -6.48 -4.87
C ARG A 66 -4.24 -5.09 -4.84
N CYS A 67 -5.43 -4.98 -4.24
CA CYS A 67 -6.22 -3.75 -4.19
C CYS A 67 -6.33 -3.20 -2.76
N HIS A 68 -6.49 -4.07 -1.76
CA HIS A 68 -6.58 -3.66 -0.36
C HIS A 68 -5.19 -3.69 0.29
N ARG A 69 -4.73 -2.56 0.82
CA ARG A 69 -3.47 -2.54 1.56
C ARG A 69 -3.66 -3.30 2.88
N GLU A 70 -2.70 -4.18 3.18
CA GLU A 70 -2.62 -4.95 4.42
C GLU A 70 -2.63 -3.99 5.64
N PRO A 71 -3.01 -4.47 6.85
CA PRO A 71 -2.90 -3.67 8.06
C PRO A 71 -1.44 -3.29 8.26
N GLN A 72 -1.08 -2.09 7.82
CA GLN A 72 0.23 -1.54 8.12
C GLN A 72 0.22 -1.28 9.61
N ALA A 73 1.12 -1.94 10.36
CA ALA A 73 1.46 -1.48 11.69
C ALA A 73 1.87 -0.01 11.52
N VAL A 74 1.01 0.90 11.98
CA VAL A 74 1.25 2.34 11.86
C VAL A 74 2.59 2.63 12.55
N GLY A 75 3.60 2.99 11.76
CA GLY A 75 4.83 3.60 12.24
C GLY A 75 6.09 2.73 12.22
N MET A 76 6.63 2.47 11.01
CA MET A 76 8.07 2.46 10.79
C MET A 76 8.33 3.04 9.39
N ASN A 77 8.50 4.36 9.31
CA ASN A 77 9.09 5.00 8.14
C ASN A 77 10.51 4.44 7.99
N LEU A 78 10.74 3.57 7.02
CA LEU A 78 12.07 3.16 6.57
C LEU A 78 12.28 3.79 5.20
N GLY A 79 12.75 5.03 5.15
CA GLY A 79 13.03 5.64 3.84
C GLY A 79 13.43 7.10 3.80
N GLU A 80 13.38 7.85 4.91
CA GLU A 80 13.68 9.29 4.92
C GLU A 80 14.75 9.70 5.94
N ASP A 81 15.27 8.73 6.69
CA ASP A 81 16.15 8.89 7.85
C ASP A 81 17.58 8.35 7.61
N VAL A 82 17.86 7.75 6.44
CA VAL A 82 19.20 7.22 6.08
C VAL A 82 20.21 8.32 5.67
N TRP A 83 19.77 9.56 5.41
CA TRP A 83 20.67 10.64 4.94
C TRP A 83 20.93 11.78 5.96
N SER A 84 20.78 11.54 7.27
CA SER A 84 20.96 12.60 8.29
C SER A 84 22.03 12.36 9.38
N HIS A 85 22.73 11.22 9.42
CA HIS A 85 23.62 10.91 10.57
C HIS A 85 25.02 10.38 10.24
N GLN A 86 25.67 10.89 9.18
CA GLN A 86 27.10 10.62 9.00
C GLN A 86 27.91 11.90 8.70
N SER A 87 27.92 12.81 9.67
CA SER A 87 29.06 13.72 9.85
C SER A 87 29.41 13.74 11.34
N VAL A 88 30.71 13.74 11.63
CA VAL A 88 31.35 13.64 12.95
C VAL A 88 31.58 12.20 13.44
N GLN A 89 32.78 11.64 13.18
CA GLN A 89 33.75 11.28 14.23
C GLN A 89 35.19 11.23 13.68
N ILE A 90 35.92 12.32 13.93
CA ILE A 90 37.29 12.42 14.44
C ILE A 90 38.18 11.16 14.30
N GLY A 91 39.09 11.18 13.32
CA GLY A 91 40.23 10.27 13.27
C GLY A 91 41.44 10.93 13.93
N SER A 92 41.77 10.48 15.13
CA SER A 92 43.06 10.71 15.77
C SER A 92 44.06 9.69 15.22
N GLY A 93 45.14 10.18 14.60
CA GLY A 93 46.30 9.42 14.18
C GLY A 93 47.49 10.35 14.03
#